data_AF-A0A956TWL4-F1
#
_entry.id   AF-A0A956TWL4-F1
#
_cell.length_a   1.000
_cell.length_b   1.000
_cell.length_c   1.000
_cell.angle_alpha   90.00
_cell.angle_beta   90.00
_cell.angle_gamma   90.00
#
_symmetry.space_group_name_H-M   'P 1'
#
loop_
_entity.id
_entity.type
_entity.pdbx_description
1 polymer ?
#
loop_
_entity_poly.entity_id
_entity_poly.type
_entity_poly.pdbx_seq_one_letter_code
_entity_poly.pdbx_strand_id
1 'polypeptide(L)' 'MVLVSSSMLALGTKVPNFNLPDVVSGEKITLDTFKDHKALLVMFICQHCPYVKHIETALARIGKDYANQPV' A
#
# COMPACT_ATOMS: atom_id res chain seq x y z
N MET A 1 -22.54 -1.58 1.79
CA MET A 1 -21.35 -0.80 1.38
C MET A 1 -21.19 0.31 2.39
N VAL A 2 -19.99 0.53 2.93
CA VAL A 2 -19.77 1.56 3.95
C VAL A 2 -19.14 2.78 3.28
N LEU A 3 -19.83 3.92 3.38
CA LEU A 3 -19.41 5.22 2.86
C LEU A 3 -18.69 5.99 3.97
N VAL A 4 -17.47 5.58 4.30
CA VAL A 4 -16.67 6.23 5.35
C VAL A 4 -15.45 6.87 4.71
N SER A 5 -15.25 8.15 5.03
CA SER A 5 -14.06 8.90 4.65
C SER A 5 -12.85 8.51 5.50
N SER A 6 -11.64 8.72 4.97
CA SER A 6 -10.40 8.50 5.73
C SER A 6 -10.39 9.30 7.03
N SER A 7 -9.82 8.72 8.09
CA SER A 7 -9.62 9.38 9.38
C SER A 7 -8.51 10.45 9.37
N MET A 8 -7.72 10.52 8.29
CA MET A 8 -6.62 11.46 8.07
C MET A 8 -5.66 11.56 9.27
N LEU A 9 -4.80 10.54 9.41
CA LEU A 9 -3.72 10.56 10.40
C LEU A 9 -2.85 11.81 10.23
N ALA A 10 -2.40 12.37 11.36
CA ALA A 10 -1.53 13.53 11.36
C ALA A 10 -0.23 13.24 10.59
N LEU A 11 0.23 14.19 9.78
CA LEU A 11 1.50 14.08 9.08
C LEU A 11 2.66 13.97 10.09
N GLY A 12 3.66 13.15 9.75
CA GLY A 12 4.77 12.83 10.66
C GLY A 12 4.46 11.71 11.67
N THR A 13 3.23 11.18 11.69
CA THR A 13 2.91 9.95 12.44
C THR A 13 3.83 8.83 11.96
N LYS A 14 4.56 8.21 12.88
CA LYS A 14 5.40 7.05 12.57
C LYS A 14 4.53 5.90 12.11
N VAL A 15 4.96 5.23 11.04
CA VAL A 15 4.29 4.03 10.55
C VAL A 15 4.31 2.95 11.66
N PRO A 16 3.16 2.32 11.96
CA PRO A 16 3.13 1.19 12.89
C PRO A 16 3.92 0.00 12.35
N ASN A 17 4.62 -0.71 13.23
CA ASN A 17 5.26 -1.98 12.85
C ASN A 17 4.22 -2.99 12.37
N PHE A 18 4.56 -3.73 11.32
CA PHE A 18 3.75 -4.83 10.82
C PHE A 18 4.61 -6.04 10.46
N ASN A 19 3.98 -7.21 10.48
CA ASN A 19 4.54 -8.47 10.01
C ASN A 19 3.39 -9.26 9.38
N LEU A 20 3.27 -9.16 8.06
CA LEU A 20 2.12 -9.69 7.31
C LEU A 20 2.61 -10.69 6.25
N PRO A 21 1.86 -11.78 6.01
CA PRO A 21 2.17 -12.69 4.92
C PRO A 21 1.84 -12.03 3.58
N ASP A 22 2.78 -12.05 2.64
CA ASP A 22 2.50 -11.78 1.24
C ASP A 22 1.85 -13.00 0.60
N VAL A 23 0.71 -12.79 -0.06
CA VAL A 23 -0.09 -13.84 -0.68
C VAL A 23 0.49 -14.34 -2.00
N VAL A 24 1.43 -13.61 -2.62
CA VAL A 24 2.07 -14.01 -3.88
C VAL A 24 3.31 -14.86 -3.62
N SER A 25 4.24 -14.36 -2.81
CA SER A 25 5.49 -15.07 -2.50
C SER A 25 5.36 -16.07 -1.35
N GLY A 26 4.40 -15.88 -0.44
CA GLY A 26 4.29 -16.62 0.82
C GLY A 26 5.26 -16.14 1.92
N GLU A 27 6.09 -15.14 1.65
CA GLU A 27 7.04 -14.60 2.61
C GLU A 27 6.38 -13.65 3.62
N LYS A 28 7.07 -13.42 4.74
CA LYS A 28 6.66 -12.41 5.72
C LYS A 28 7.28 -11.07 5.36
N ILE A 29 6.42 -10.07 5.15
CA ILE A 29 6.83 -8.69 4.88
C ILE A 29 6.75 -7.87 6.18
N THR A 30 7.83 -7.16 6.48
CA THR A 30 7.93 -6.22 7.60
C THR A 30 8.33 -4.83 7.09
N LEU A 31 8.41 -3.84 7.97
CA LEU A 31 8.98 -2.54 7.62
C LEU A 31 10.44 -2.64 7.17
N ASP A 32 11.22 -3.55 7.77
CA ASP A 32 12.64 -3.73 7.45
C ASP A 32 12.86 -4.29 6.04
N THR A 33 11.86 -4.99 5.47
CA THR A 33 11.87 -5.45 4.08
C THR A 33 12.07 -4.29 3.10
N PHE A 34 11.69 -3.06 3.47
CA PHE A 34 11.76 -1.87 2.62
C PHE A 34 12.83 -0.85 3.04
N LYS A 35 13.75 -1.21 3.94
CA LYS A 35 14.74 -0.27 4.52
C LYS A 35 15.64 0.43 3.49
N ASP A 36 15.87 -0.21 2.34
CA ASP A 36 16.75 0.28 1.28
C ASP A 36 15.99 1.16 0.25
N HIS A 37 14.69 1.37 0.46
CA HIS A 37 13.85 2.28 -0.32
C HIS A 37 13.73 3.65 0.37
N LYS A 38 13.70 4.73 -0.40
CA LYS A 38 13.48 6.10 0.07
C LYS A 38 12.04 6.34 0.52
N ALA A 39 11.06 5.60 -0.02
CA ALA A 39 9.65 5.74 0.35
C ALA A 39 8.87 4.42 0.32
N LEU A 40 7.86 4.32 1.20
CA LEU A 40 6.91 3.22 1.26
C LEU A 40 5.48 3.76 1.16
N LEU A 41 4.70 3.26 0.18
CA LEU A 41 3.27 3.52 0.07
C LEU A 41 2.49 2.34 0.67
N VAL A 42 1.72 2.60 1.72
CA VAL A 42 0.84 1.60 2.35
C VAL A 42 -0.61 1.90 1.97
N MET A 43 -1.31 0.89 1.46
CA MET A 43 -2.70 1.00 1.02
C MET A 43 -3.59 -0.05 1.69
N PHE A 44 -4.70 0.38 2.28
CA PHE A 44 -5.72 -0.52 2.82
C PHE A 44 -6.87 -0.61 1.80
N ILE A 45 -6.92 -1.72 1.06
CA ILE A 45 -7.90 -1.96 -0.02
C ILE A 45 -8.51 -3.36 0.08
N CYS A 46 -9.63 -3.59 -0.62
CA CYS A 46 -10.20 -4.92 -0.77
C CYS A 46 -10.74 -5.16 -2.19
N GLN A 47 -10.72 -6.42 -2.63
CA GLN A 47 -11.09 -6.84 -3.99
C GLN A 47 -12.58 -6.66 -4.33
N HIS A 48 -13.46 -6.58 -3.34
CA HIS A 48 -14.90 -6.53 -3.55
C HIS A 48 -15.50 -5.11 -3.40
N CYS A 49 -14.66 -4.09 -3.15
CA CYS A 49 -15.12 -2.72 -3.00
C CYS A 49 -15.21 -2.02 -4.37
N PRO A 50 -16.37 -1.46 -4.77
CA PRO A 50 -16.52 -0.71 -6.00
C PRO A 50 -15.58 0.50 -6.11
N TYR A 51 -15.24 1.15 -5.00
CA TYR A 51 -14.25 2.24 -4.99
C TYR A 51 -12.88 1.76 -5.43
N VAL A 52 -12.45 0.57 -4.98
CA VAL A 52 -11.16 -0.02 -5.39
C VAL A 52 -11.23 -0.49 -6.83
N LYS A 53 -12.32 -1.16 -7.24
CA LYS A 53 -12.55 -1.56 -8.63
C LYS A 53 -12.51 -0.37 -9.59
N HIS A 54 -13.03 0.79 -9.17
CA HIS A 54 -13.00 2.00 -9.97
C HIS A 54 -11.57 2.51 -10.23
N ILE A 55 -10.66 2.39 -9.26
CA ILE A 55 -9.28 2.92 -9.35
C ILE A 55 -8.22 1.87 -9.71
N GLU A 56 -8.59 0.60 -9.85
CA GLU A 56 -7.66 -0.53 -10.05
C GLU A 56 -6.66 -0.28 -11.18
N THR A 57 -7.12 0.20 -12.34
CA THR A 57 -6.23 0.50 -13.49
C THR A 57 -5.26 1.63 -13.18
N ALA A 58 -5.66 2.63 -12.38
CA ALA A 58 -4.77 3.71 -11.97
C ALA A 58 -3.70 3.20 -11.00
N LEU A 59 -4.05 2.31 -10.07
CA LEU A 59 -3.08 1.66 -9.18
C LEU A 59 -2.04 0.86 -9.96
N ALA A 60 -2.47 0.11 -10.98
CA ALA A 60 -1.57 -0.62 -11.86
C ALA A 60 -0.60 0.30 -12.63
N ARG A 61 -1.05 1.52 -13.01
CA ARG A 61 -0.18 2.52 -13.65
C ARG A 61 0.85 3.06 -12.67
N ILE A 62 0.45 3.45 -11.46
CA ILE A 62 1.36 3.90 -10.41
C ILE A 62 2.45 2.83 -10.17
N GLY A 63 2.06 1.56 -10.04
CA GLY A 63 3.02 0.48 -9.88
C GLY A 63 4.07 0.41 -11.00
N LYS A 64 3.65 0.62 -12.26
CA LYS A 64 4.57 0.65 -13.42
C LYS A 64 5.45 1.89 -13.45
N ASP A 65 4.90 3.05 -13.11
CA ASP A 65 5.61 4.33 -13.15
C ASP A 65 6.79 4.35 -12.16
N TYR A 66 6.65 3.65 -11.04
CA TYR A 66 7.66 3.59 -9.97
C TYR A 66 8.49 2.30 -9.95
N ALA A 67 8.14 1.26 -10.72
CA ALA A 67 8.85 -0.03 -10.71
C ALA A 67 10.35 0.06 -11.00
N ASN A 68 10.78 1.03 -11.79
CA ASN A 68 12.19 1.21 -12.20
C ASN A 68 12.79 2.53 -11.69
N GLN A 69 12.10 3.24 -10.79
CA GLN A 69 12.65 4.45 -10.22
C GLN A 69 13.48 4.09 -8.98
N PRO A 70 14.61 4.78 -8.74
CA PRO A 70 15.31 4.73 -7.46
C PRO A 70 14.49 5.52 -6.43
N VAL A 71 13.33 4.98 -6.08
CA VAL A 71 12.50 5.38 -4.93
C VAL A 71 12.76 4.52 -3.74
#